data_AF-A0A8D6XSZ4-F1
#
_entry.id   AF-A0A8D6XSZ4-F1
#
_cell.length_a   1.000
_cell.length_b   1.000
_cell.length_c   1.000
_cell.angle_alpha   90.00
_cell.angle_beta   90.00
_cell.angle_gamma   90.00
#
_symmetry.space_group_name_H-M   'P 1'
#
loop_
_entity.id
_entity.type
_entity.pdbx_description
1 polymer ?
#
loop_
_entity_poly.entity_id
_entity_poly.type
_entity_poly.pdbx_seq_one_letter_code
_entity_poly.pdbx_strand_id
1 'polypeptide(L)' 'METRAPQGQVEVLNIYGNTGKESDDRVTNLSSQSLAYLLKGHVKSYQEKEIIGLNGQHSKLHETTLVDKPLNAFLWGK' A
#
# COMPACT_ATOMS: atom_id res chain seq x y z
N MET A 1 7.30 -0.45 -26.34
CA MET A 1 8.28 0.34 -25.58
C MET A 1 7.93 0.18 -24.12
N GLU A 2 8.77 -0.50 -23.37
CA GLU A 2 8.55 -0.77 -21.94
C GLU A 2 9.09 0.42 -21.16
N THR A 3 8.21 1.30 -20.71
CA THR A 3 8.59 2.46 -19.90
C THR A 3 9.05 1.97 -18.53
N ARG A 4 10.35 1.73 -18.40
CA ARG A 4 10.99 1.51 -17.10
C ARG A 4 10.69 2.70 -16.21
N ALA A 5 10.16 2.45 -15.02
CA ALA A 5 9.97 3.48 -14.03
C ALA A 5 11.31 4.22 -13.77
N PRO A 6 11.32 5.57 -13.72
CA PRO A 6 12.56 6.33 -13.53
C PRO A 6 13.15 5.98 -12.16
N GLN A 7 14.30 5.31 -12.19
CA GLN A 7 14.94 4.73 -11.02
C GLN A 7 15.27 5.82 -9.99
N GLY A 8 14.86 5.62 -8.74
CA GLY A 8 15.11 6.54 -7.63
C GLY A 8 14.31 7.86 -7.68
N GLN A 9 13.33 7.98 -8.58
CA GLN A 9 12.45 9.16 -8.65
C GLN A 9 11.01 8.86 -8.19
N VAL A 10 10.68 7.58 -8.01
CA VAL A 10 9.36 7.12 -7.63
C VAL A 10 9.28 6.93 -6.12
N GLU A 11 8.24 7.49 -5.52
CA GLU A 11 7.84 7.23 -4.14
C GLU A 11 6.69 6.23 -4.16
N VAL A 12 6.68 5.28 -3.22
CA VAL A 12 5.66 4.24 -3.17
C VAL A 12 5.00 4.19 -1.80
N LEU A 13 3.66 4.22 -1.81
CA LEU A 13 2.81 3.97 -0.66
C LEU A 13 2.04 2.67 -0.89
N ASN A 14 2.31 1.67 -0.06
CA ASN A 14 1.62 0.38 -0.07
C ASN A 14 0.57 0.36 1.04
N ILE A 15 -0.71 0.36 0.69
CA ILE A 15 -1.83 0.34 1.64
C ILE A 15 -2.47 -1.05 1.58
N TYR A 16 -2.57 -1.72 2.73
CA TYR A 16 -3.17 -3.06 2.80
C TYR A 16 -4.00 -3.24 4.07
N GLY A 17 -4.97 -4.14 4.00
CA GLY A 17 -5.91 -4.40 5.09
C GLY A 17 -5.54 -5.64 5.91
N ASN A 18 -5.83 -5.61 7.21
CA ASN A 18 -5.69 -6.74 8.12
C ASN A 18 -6.95 -6.87 8.97
N THR A 19 -7.72 -7.94 8.80
CA THR A 19 -8.93 -8.21 9.58
C THR A 19 -8.65 -8.74 10.99
N GLY A 20 -7.36 -8.83 11.38
CA GLY A 20 -6.88 -9.47 12.60
C GLY A 20 -6.36 -10.89 12.36
N LYS A 21 -6.30 -11.34 11.10
CA LYS A 21 -5.81 -12.66 10.67
C LYS A 21 -4.62 -12.57 9.72
N GLU A 22 -3.88 -11.48 9.75
CA GLU A 22 -2.76 -11.21 8.83
C GLU A 22 -3.18 -11.26 7.35
N SER A 23 -4.41 -10.86 7.08
CA SER A 23 -5.06 -10.94 5.78
C SER A 23 -6.23 -9.97 5.71
N ASP A 24 -6.58 -9.50 4.52
CA ASP A 24 -7.79 -8.72 4.26
C ASP A 24 -9.04 -9.60 3.98
N ASP A 25 -8.98 -10.89 4.37
CA ASP A 25 -9.86 -12.01 4.00
C ASP A 25 -9.69 -12.57 2.58
N ARG A 26 -8.87 -11.93 1.71
CA ARG A 26 -8.60 -12.41 0.35
C ARG A 26 -7.11 -12.55 0.04
N VAL A 27 -6.31 -11.62 0.52
CA VAL A 27 -4.88 -11.47 0.27
C VAL A 27 -4.17 -11.39 1.62
N THR A 28 -3.12 -12.19 1.77
CA THR A 28 -2.30 -12.17 2.98
C THR A 28 -1.44 -10.92 3.04
N ASN A 29 -1.21 -10.39 4.24
CA ASN A 29 -0.35 -9.21 4.42
C ASN A 29 1.08 -9.48 3.95
N LEU A 30 1.58 -10.71 4.13
CA LEU A 30 2.88 -11.12 3.60
C LEU A 30 2.97 -10.99 2.06
N SER A 31 1.88 -11.32 1.35
CA SER A 31 1.82 -11.11 -0.10
C SER A 31 1.88 -9.63 -0.43
N SER A 32 1.14 -8.77 0.28
CA SER A 32 1.17 -7.32 0.08
C SER A 32 2.55 -6.70 0.39
N GLN A 33 3.21 -7.14 1.46
CA GLN A 33 4.54 -6.67 1.89
C GLN A 33 5.67 -7.13 0.96
N SER A 34 5.47 -8.22 0.20
CA SER A 34 6.47 -8.72 -0.75
C SER A 34 6.89 -7.69 -1.81
N LEU A 35 6.04 -6.68 -2.06
CA LEU A 35 6.34 -5.55 -2.95
C LEU A 35 7.60 -4.79 -2.51
N ALA A 36 7.88 -4.68 -1.22
CA ALA A 36 9.07 -4.03 -0.69
C ALA A 36 10.36 -4.67 -1.23
N TYR A 37 10.38 -6.00 -1.36
CA TYR A 37 11.54 -6.73 -1.88
C TYR A 37 11.80 -6.46 -3.35
N LEU A 38 10.74 -6.33 -4.15
CA LEU A 38 10.83 -6.04 -5.58
C LEU A 38 11.30 -4.61 -5.86
N LEU A 39 10.94 -3.67 -4.98
CA LEU A 39 11.24 -2.25 -5.16
C LEU A 39 12.56 -1.81 -4.50
N LYS A 40 13.19 -2.69 -3.72
CA LYS A 40 14.42 -2.39 -3.00
C LYS A 40 15.53 -1.94 -3.97
N GLY A 41 16.02 -0.71 -3.79
CA GLY A 41 17.07 -0.12 -4.64
C GLY A 41 16.56 0.52 -5.95
N HIS A 42 15.25 0.52 -6.18
CA HIS A 42 14.62 1.11 -7.37
C HIS A 42 13.77 2.35 -7.08
N VAL A 43 13.36 2.55 -5.82
CA VAL A 43 12.47 3.64 -5.40
C VAL A 43 13.19 4.62 -4.46
N LYS A 44 12.70 5.86 -4.44
CA LYS A 44 13.20 6.94 -3.57
C LYS A 44 12.75 6.74 -2.12
N SER A 45 11.49 6.36 -1.93
CA SER A 45 10.89 6.08 -0.63
C SER A 45 9.86 4.97 -0.79
N TYR A 46 9.73 4.15 0.25
CA TYR A 46 8.73 3.11 0.35
C TYR A 46 8.09 3.19 1.72
N GLN A 47 6.77 3.34 1.76
CA GLN A 47 5.97 3.47 2.98
C GLN A 47 4.87 2.42 2.96
N GLU A 48 4.58 1.86 4.13
CA GLU A 48 3.46 0.92 4.31
C GLU A 48 2.40 1.52 5.21
N LYS A 49 1.14 1.28 4.87
CA LYS A 49 0.01 1.66 5.69
C LYS A 49 -0.93 0.46 5.85
N GLU A 50 -0.86 -0.14 7.03
CA GLU A 50 -1.78 -1.18 7.43
C GLU A 50 -3.09 -0.58 7.97
N ILE A 51 -4.22 -1.12 7.52
CA ILE A 51 -5.57 -0.81 8.03
C ILE A 51 -6.07 -2.02 8.80
N ILE A 52 -6.18 -1.89 10.13
CA ILE A 52 -6.49 -3.01 11.03
C ILE A 52 -7.98 -3.03 11.40
N GLY A 53 -8.52 -4.23 11.59
CA GLY A 53 -9.85 -4.48 12.16
C GLY A 53 -10.92 -4.68 11.08
N LEU A 54 -12.19 -4.45 11.43
CA LEU A 54 -13.33 -4.65 10.53
C LEU A 54 -13.27 -3.79 9.25
N ASN A 55 -12.45 -2.74 9.22
CA ASN A 55 -12.23 -1.88 8.06
C ASN A 55 -11.03 -2.33 7.20
N GLY A 56 -10.25 -3.30 7.68
CA GLY A 56 -9.15 -3.93 6.94
C GLY A 56 -9.61 -5.05 6.01
N GLN A 57 -10.91 -5.26 5.84
CA GLN A 57 -11.45 -6.23 4.90
C GLN A 57 -11.32 -5.74 3.46
N HIS A 58 -11.01 -6.64 2.53
CA HIS A 58 -10.72 -6.34 1.12
C HIS A 58 -11.78 -5.45 0.44
N SER A 59 -13.07 -5.75 0.62
CA SER A 59 -14.17 -4.97 0.04
C SER A 59 -14.30 -3.57 0.64
N LYS A 60 -13.82 -3.37 1.87
CA LYS A 60 -13.91 -2.07 2.57
C LYS A 60 -12.73 -1.15 2.29
N LEU A 61 -11.60 -1.69 1.81
CA LEU A 61 -10.47 -0.86 1.39
C LEU A 61 -10.84 0.09 0.24
N HIS A 62 -11.83 -0.26 -0.60
CA HIS A 62 -12.34 0.60 -1.67
C HIS A 62 -13.34 1.68 -1.23
N GLU A 63 -13.89 1.62 -0.01
CA GLU A 63 -14.98 2.51 0.44
C GLU A 63 -14.65 3.33 1.69
N THR A 64 -13.43 3.23 2.24
CA THR A 64 -13.13 3.83 3.53
C THR A 64 -12.22 5.06 3.41
N THR A 65 -12.64 6.18 4.02
CA THR A 65 -11.83 7.39 4.26
C THR A 65 -10.46 7.14 4.91
N LEU A 66 -10.22 5.93 5.42
CA LEU A 66 -8.95 5.45 5.94
C LEU A 66 -7.88 5.27 4.85
N VAL A 67 -8.28 5.04 3.59
CA VAL A 67 -7.38 5.01 2.42
C VAL A 67 -7.23 6.40 1.83
N ASP A 68 -8.33 7.16 1.73
CA ASP A 68 -8.32 8.49 1.13
C ASP A 68 -7.40 9.48 1.85
N LYS A 69 -7.36 9.45 3.19
CA LYS A 69 -6.48 10.33 3.98
C LYS A 69 -4.99 10.11 3.68
N PRO A 70 -4.42 8.90 3.86
CA PRO A 70 -3.02 8.65 3.56
C PRO A 70 -2.71 8.81 2.07
N LEU A 71 -3.65 8.45 1.17
CA LEU A 71 -3.48 8.70 -0.26
C LEU A 71 -3.39 10.20 -0.55
N ASN A 72 -4.27 11.00 0.05
CA ASN A 72 -4.30 12.43 -0.17
C ASN A 72 -3.02 13.10 0.35
N ALA A 73 -2.58 12.73 1.54
CA ALA A 73 -1.35 13.21 2.13
C ALA A 73 -0.12 12.82 1.27
N PHE A 74 -0.12 11.61 0.71
CA PHE A 74 0.98 11.12 -0.10
C PHE A 74 1.06 11.78 -1.48
N LEU A 75 -0.08 11.97 -2.15
CA LEU A 75 -0.11 12.54 -3.51
C LEU A 75 -0.05 14.07 -3.52
N TRP A 76 -0.72 14.73 -2.56
CA TRP A 76 -0.86 16.19 -2.55
C TRP A 76 -0.18 16.89 -1.37
N GLY A 77 0.43 16.15 -0.43
CA GLY A 77 1.13 16.75 0.71
C GLY A 77 0.22 17.57 1.64
N LYS A 78 -1.08 17.27 1.65
CA LYS A 78 -2.11 17.96 2.45
C LYS A 78 -2.48 17.22 3.72
#